data_AF-A0A8I2YE65-F1
#
_entry.id   AF-A0A8I2YE65-F1
#
_cell.length_a   1.000
_cell.length_b   1.000
_cell.length_c   1.000
_cell.angle_alpha   90.00
_cell.angle_beta   90.00
_cell.angle_gamma   90.00
#
_symmetry.space_group_name_H-M   'P 1'
#
loop_
_entity.id
_entity.type
_entity.pdbx_description
1 polymer ?
#
loop_
_entity_poly.entity_id
_entity_poly.type
_entity_poly.pdbx_seq_one_letter_code
_entity_poly.pdbx_strand_id
1 'polypeptide(L)'
;MPPKKNKDKTTAKGVGKSSAKTKTTKVGETLLLDERPSGEGNGQVEAAVLERQSLEGKARDRIFGYARVDLVKQKDEFRFGTWNDRPLQMVHVKQLVQSFLTKGTDRFALMKAIPLIVKKTDIKEKSYKKNYIPGGNPVEALPMLELEDHAIGKKKLVAGGGQHRLHAVEEWTKMLQRKHTDMMRQRTHLEKQDSEETSKTDIAEENQTHKPQRDTLEETLALGGQWLVILYDGDKIPKDVALHLSQNESEHVYRQTAEEGIMHMFRTMKASGKTYRDVEEIEGVRGNPRKWAELLAQDYVWEFMDRTESMGIHMFDGRRNMKMQRFHGTMMGPLGGILCYSVAQMEKYACQCFNDVPIDEKDVDALIELSRGMNKRKAEEARLKL
;
A
#
# COMPACT_ATOMS: atom_id res chain seq x y z
N MET A 1 -41.85 75.57 0.80
CA MET A 1 -43.25 75.11 0.75
C MET A 1 -43.30 73.77 0.02
N PRO A 2 -44.07 72.78 0.49
CA PRO A 2 -44.55 71.63 -0.30
C PRO A 2 -46.00 71.93 -0.80
N PRO A 3 -46.88 70.99 -1.22
CA PRO A 3 -46.71 69.61 -1.70
C PRO A 3 -47.45 69.31 -3.04
N LYS A 4 -47.30 68.08 -3.58
CA LYS A 4 -48.39 67.09 -3.87
C LYS A 4 -47.72 65.77 -4.33
N LYS A 5 -48.01 64.56 -3.83
CA LYS A 5 -49.30 63.81 -3.64
C LYS A 5 -49.93 63.44 -4.99
N ASN A 6 -50.39 62.21 -5.28
CA ASN A 6 -50.98 61.06 -4.53
C ASN A 6 -50.57 59.73 -5.29
N LYS A 7 -50.83 58.44 -4.95
CA LYS A 7 -51.43 57.61 -3.84
C LYS A 7 -51.21 56.10 -4.19
N ASP A 8 -51.63 55.03 -3.48
CA ASP A 8 -52.27 54.75 -2.17
C ASP A 8 -51.93 53.28 -1.74
N LYS A 9 -51.73 53.00 -0.43
CA LYS A 9 -52.15 51.77 0.33
C LYS A 9 -51.59 50.37 -0.06
N THR A 10 -51.49 49.34 0.81
CA THR A 10 -51.61 49.06 2.29
C THR A 10 -50.95 47.67 2.51
N THR A 11 -50.53 47.14 3.68
CA THR A 11 -50.47 47.49 5.14
C THR A 11 -49.35 46.61 5.74
N ALA A 12 -48.60 46.96 6.81
CA ALA A 12 -48.96 47.06 8.24
C ALA A 12 -49.52 45.75 8.85
N LYS A 13 -49.14 45.28 10.05
CA LYS A 13 -48.24 45.83 11.10
C LYS A 13 -47.85 44.74 12.12
N GLY A 14 -46.75 44.90 12.86
CA GLY A 14 -46.50 44.14 14.10
C GLY A 14 -45.06 44.27 14.63
N VAL A 15 -44.89 44.71 15.90
CA VAL A 15 -43.58 44.84 16.57
C VAL A 15 -43.70 44.33 18.00
N GLY A 16 -42.70 43.58 18.48
CA GLY A 16 -42.63 43.14 19.88
C GLY A 16 -41.25 42.64 20.30
N LYS A 17 -40.55 43.39 21.16
CA LYS A 17 -39.43 42.88 21.96
C LYS A 17 -39.98 42.30 23.27
N SER A 18 -39.51 41.13 23.72
CA SER A 18 -39.12 40.89 25.14
C SER A 18 -38.71 39.44 25.43
N SER A 19 -37.97 39.27 26.54
CA SER A 19 -37.61 38.02 27.22
C SER A 19 -36.85 36.95 26.41
N ALA A 20 -35.56 36.78 26.74
CA ALA A 20 -34.88 35.51 26.52
C ALA A 20 -35.44 34.46 27.51
N LYS A 21 -35.71 33.25 27.03
CA LYS A 21 -36.08 32.10 27.88
C LYS A 21 -35.36 30.86 27.37
N THR A 22 -34.25 30.52 28.04
CA THR A 22 -33.36 29.44 27.63
C THR A 22 -34.07 28.08 27.70
N LYS A 23 -34.56 27.58 26.56
CA LYS A 23 -34.91 26.16 26.42
C LYS A 23 -33.64 25.38 26.14
N THR A 24 -33.21 24.56 27.10
CA THR A 24 -32.18 23.55 26.91
C THR A 24 -32.75 22.38 26.11
N THR A 25 -32.66 22.46 24.78
CA THR A 25 -32.90 21.32 23.88
C THR A 25 -31.95 20.19 24.27
N LYS A 26 -32.46 18.96 24.45
CA LYS A 26 -31.59 17.81 24.76
C LYS A 26 -30.87 17.37 23.48
N VAL A 27 -29.58 17.07 23.59
CA VAL A 27 -28.71 16.70 22.45
C VAL A 27 -29.22 15.49 21.65
N GLY A 28 -30.08 14.65 22.24
CA GLY A 28 -30.74 13.55 21.54
C GLY A 28 -31.74 13.97 20.44
N GLU A 29 -32.29 15.19 20.47
CA GLU A 29 -33.30 15.65 19.49
C GLU A 29 -32.69 16.24 18.21
N THR A 30 -31.36 16.42 18.15
CA THR A 30 -30.63 16.82 16.94
C THR A 30 -29.84 15.67 16.30
N LEU A 31 -29.87 14.48 16.87
CA LEU A 31 -29.37 13.27 16.23
C LEU A 31 -30.43 12.69 15.30
N LEU A 32 -30.43 13.16 14.05
CA LEU A 32 -30.94 12.35 12.95
C LEU A 32 -30.11 11.07 12.90
N LEU A 33 -30.73 9.95 13.29
CA LEU A 33 -30.21 8.64 12.98
C LEU A 33 -30.19 8.50 11.46
N ASP A 34 -29.01 8.18 10.92
CA ASP A 34 -28.75 7.96 9.51
C ASP A 34 -29.48 6.67 9.07
N GLU A 35 -30.79 6.73 8.84
CA GLU A 35 -31.57 5.67 8.16
C GLU A 35 -31.13 5.58 6.70
N ARG A 36 -29.94 5.03 6.49
CA ARG A 36 -29.38 4.81 5.16
C ARG A 36 -30.26 3.81 4.41
N PRO A 37 -30.67 4.11 3.17
CA PRO A 37 -31.47 3.17 2.39
C PRO A 37 -30.70 1.86 2.20
N SER A 38 -31.35 0.76 2.57
CA SER A 38 -30.83 -0.59 2.45
C SER A 38 -30.91 -1.05 0.99
N GLY A 39 -29.76 -1.34 0.36
CA GLY A 39 -29.72 -2.05 -0.92
C GLY A 39 -28.47 -1.82 -1.76
N GLU A 40 -28.30 -0.61 -2.28
CA GLU A 40 -27.65 -0.45 -3.59
C GLU A 40 -26.16 -0.07 -3.57
N GLY A 41 -25.68 0.64 -2.54
CA GLY A 41 -24.34 1.25 -2.54
C GLY A 41 -23.16 0.27 -2.54
N ASN A 42 -23.27 -0.88 -1.85
CA ASN A 42 -22.14 -1.80 -1.69
C ASN A 42 -21.84 -2.63 -2.95
N GLY A 43 -22.86 -2.99 -3.74
CA GLY A 43 -22.69 -3.79 -4.95
C GLY A 43 -21.85 -3.07 -6.01
N GLN A 44 -21.99 -1.75 -6.11
CA GLN A 44 -21.19 -0.92 -7.03
C GLN A 44 -19.70 -0.89 -6.65
N VAL A 45 -19.38 -0.90 -5.35
CA VAL A 45 -17.98 -0.93 -4.87
C VAL A 45 -17.34 -2.30 -5.14
N GLU A 46 -18.04 -3.40 -4.86
CA GLU A 46 -17.53 -4.74 -5.18
C GLU A 46 -17.37 -4.95 -6.71
N ALA A 47 -18.31 -4.45 -7.52
CA ALA A 47 -18.21 -4.51 -8.98
C ALA A 47 -17.01 -3.71 -9.52
N ALA A 48 -16.77 -2.49 -9.03
CA ALA A 48 -15.64 -1.65 -9.44
C ALA A 48 -14.28 -2.27 -9.04
N VAL A 49 -14.21 -2.96 -7.89
CA VAL A 49 -13.00 -3.71 -7.49
C VAL A 49 -12.75 -4.90 -8.41
N LEU A 50 -13.79 -5.68 -8.76
CA LEU A 50 -13.67 -6.82 -9.67
C LEU A 50 -13.31 -6.38 -11.11
N GLU A 51 -13.89 -5.29 -11.60
CA GLU A 51 -13.53 -4.69 -12.89
C GLU A 51 -12.06 -4.24 -12.89
N ARG A 52 -11.61 -3.57 -11.82
CA ARG A 52 -10.22 -3.14 -11.67
C ARG A 52 -9.25 -4.32 -11.59
N GLN A 53 -9.56 -5.37 -10.83
CA GLN A 53 -8.75 -6.60 -10.81
C GLN A 53 -8.67 -7.27 -12.18
N SER A 54 -9.74 -7.23 -12.97
CA SER A 54 -9.74 -7.68 -14.37
C SER A 54 -8.81 -6.82 -15.24
N LEU A 55 -8.82 -5.49 -15.06
CA LEU A 55 -7.92 -4.56 -15.76
C LEU A 55 -6.45 -4.73 -15.35
N GLU A 56 -6.17 -4.97 -14.06
CA GLU A 56 -4.83 -5.24 -13.53
C GLU A 56 -4.28 -6.59 -14.04
N GLY A 57 -5.12 -7.62 -14.13
CA GLY A 57 -4.79 -8.90 -14.80
C GLY A 57 -4.45 -8.71 -16.28
N LYS A 58 -5.38 -8.10 -17.06
CA LYS A 58 -5.16 -7.75 -18.47
C LYS A 58 -3.90 -6.89 -18.69
N ALA A 59 -3.54 -6.02 -17.75
CA ALA A 59 -2.32 -5.22 -17.82
C ALA A 59 -1.08 -6.10 -17.60
N ARG A 60 -1.09 -6.93 -16.54
CA ARG A 60 0.00 -7.85 -16.18
C ARG A 60 0.35 -8.81 -17.31
N ASP A 61 -0.64 -9.37 -17.99
CA ASP A 61 -0.48 -10.28 -19.13
C ASP A 61 0.19 -9.63 -20.36
N ARG A 62 0.35 -8.31 -20.36
CA ARG A 62 0.96 -7.53 -21.45
C ARG A 62 2.31 -6.92 -21.09
N ILE A 63 2.80 -7.14 -19.87
CA ILE A 63 4.18 -6.81 -19.50
C ILE A 63 5.11 -7.76 -20.26
N PHE A 64 5.98 -7.22 -21.11
CA PHE A 64 7.03 -8.00 -21.78
C PHE A 64 8.43 -7.69 -21.25
N GLY A 65 8.59 -6.69 -20.39
CA GLY A 65 9.88 -6.39 -19.78
C GLY A 65 9.90 -5.25 -18.78
N TYR A 66 11.05 -5.15 -18.11
CA TYR A 66 11.44 -4.12 -17.16
C TYR A 66 12.81 -3.57 -17.56
N ALA A 67 13.00 -2.26 -17.45
CA ALA A 67 14.26 -1.59 -17.76
C ALA A 67 14.46 -0.34 -16.88
N ARG A 68 15.67 0.24 -16.90
CA ARG A 68 15.92 1.60 -16.43
C ARG A 68 15.80 2.58 -17.60
N VAL A 69 15.37 3.81 -17.32
CA VAL A 69 15.34 4.90 -18.31
C VAL A 69 15.81 6.19 -17.65
N ASP A 70 16.56 7.05 -18.34
CA ASP A 70 16.96 8.36 -17.80
C ASP A 70 15.92 9.41 -18.20
N LEU A 71 14.98 9.66 -17.29
CA LEU A 71 13.85 10.55 -17.52
C LEU A 71 14.26 11.98 -17.88
N VAL A 72 15.42 12.43 -17.38
CA VAL A 72 15.89 13.82 -17.58
C VAL A 72 16.59 13.94 -18.93
N LYS A 73 17.41 12.96 -19.33
CA LYS A 73 18.08 12.95 -20.64
C LYS A 73 17.12 12.66 -21.79
N GLN A 74 16.21 11.70 -21.61
CA GLN A 74 15.27 11.25 -22.65
C GLN A 74 13.91 11.97 -22.56
N LYS A 75 13.84 13.11 -21.85
CA LYS A 75 12.62 13.89 -21.60
C LYS A 75 11.79 14.14 -22.87
N ASP A 76 12.44 14.52 -23.96
CA ASP A 76 11.77 14.84 -25.23
C ASP A 76 11.38 13.60 -26.04
N GLU A 77 11.89 12.41 -25.71
CA GLU A 77 11.43 11.16 -26.30
C GLU A 77 10.06 10.73 -25.76
N PHE A 78 9.61 11.24 -24.61
CA PHE A 78 8.34 10.83 -24.01
C PHE A 78 7.11 11.61 -24.51
N ARG A 79 5.99 10.89 -24.62
CA ARG A 79 4.64 11.44 -24.79
C ARG A 79 3.74 10.99 -23.63
N PHE A 80 3.42 11.92 -22.75
CA PHE A 80 2.38 11.79 -21.72
C PHE A 80 1.01 12.24 -22.27
N GLY A 81 -0.06 12.10 -21.49
CA GLY A 81 -1.37 12.68 -21.82
C GLY A 81 -2.21 11.91 -22.85
N THR A 82 -1.75 10.77 -23.36
CA THR A 82 -2.40 10.07 -24.49
C THR A 82 -3.73 9.38 -24.12
N TRP A 83 -3.90 8.98 -22.86
CA TRP A 83 -5.13 8.33 -22.35
C TRP A 83 -5.73 9.04 -21.13
N ASN A 84 -4.93 9.83 -20.41
CA ASN A 84 -5.34 10.64 -19.27
C ASN A 84 -4.63 11.99 -19.37
N ASP A 85 -5.39 13.02 -19.74
CA ASP A 85 -4.94 14.38 -20.07
C ASP A 85 -4.83 15.30 -18.85
N ARG A 86 -4.87 14.74 -17.62
CA ARG A 86 -4.65 15.46 -16.35
C ARG A 86 -3.48 16.46 -16.46
N PRO A 87 -3.73 17.77 -16.33
CA PRO A 87 -2.70 18.78 -16.57
C PRO A 87 -1.55 18.69 -15.56
N LEU A 88 -0.37 19.16 -15.97
CA LEU A 88 0.76 19.32 -15.08
C LEU A 88 0.42 20.37 -14.00
N GLN A 89 0.44 19.96 -12.73
CA GLN A 89 0.13 20.81 -11.60
C GLN A 89 1.39 20.97 -10.74
N MET A 90 1.94 22.18 -10.72
CA MET A 90 3.20 22.47 -10.01
C MET A 90 3.12 22.27 -8.49
N VAL A 91 1.91 22.25 -7.91
CA VAL A 91 1.69 21.87 -6.50
C VAL A 91 2.11 20.41 -6.27
N HIS A 92 1.67 19.48 -7.12
CA HIS A 92 2.05 18.07 -7.03
C HIS A 92 3.53 17.84 -7.36
N VAL A 93 4.11 18.62 -8.28
CA VAL A 93 5.56 18.59 -8.56
C VAL A 93 6.35 18.97 -7.30
N LYS A 94 6.01 20.09 -6.65
CA LYS A 94 6.66 20.52 -5.39
C LYS A 94 6.47 19.52 -4.25
N GLN A 95 5.30 18.89 -4.13
CA GLN A 95 5.07 17.83 -3.14
C GLN A 95 5.95 16.60 -3.40
N LEU A 96 6.15 16.20 -4.66
CA LEU A 96 7.06 15.11 -5.02
C LEU A 96 8.53 15.48 -4.74
N VAL A 97 8.97 16.69 -5.10
CA VAL A 97 10.32 17.20 -4.78
C VAL A 97 10.56 17.18 -3.25
N GLN A 98 9.60 17.68 -2.47
CA GLN A 98 9.69 17.65 -1.00
C GLN A 98 9.72 16.21 -0.46
N SER A 99 8.97 15.28 -1.06
CA SER A 99 9.06 13.85 -0.71
C SER A 99 10.42 13.25 -1.05
N PHE A 100 11.06 13.66 -2.16
CA PHE A 100 12.40 13.18 -2.52
C PHE A 100 13.48 13.72 -1.58
N LEU A 101 13.32 14.95 -1.08
CA LEU A 101 14.22 15.56 -0.09
C LEU A 101 14.05 15.00 1.32
N THR A 102 12.86 14.50 1.68
CA THR A 102 12.55 14.04 3.05
C THR A 102 12.51 12.52 3.23
N LYS A 103 12.26 11.76 2.15
CA LYS A 103 12.12 10.29 2.17
C LYS A 103 12.99 9.57 1.13
N GLY A 104 13.83 10.31 0.39
CA GLY A 104 14.61 9.75 -0.71
C GLY A 104 13.78 9.37 -1.94
N THR A 105 14.40 8.64 -2.87
CA THR A 105 13.78 8.25 -4.14
C THR A 105 13.69 6.74 -4.29
N ASP A 106 12.51 6.16 -4.11
CA ASP A 106 12.25 4.74 -4.46
C ASP A 106 12.08 4.57 -5.98
N ARG A 107 13.01 5.15 -6.75
CA ARG A 107 13.05 5.22 -8.22
C ARG A 107 13.05 3.86 -8.92
N PHE A 108 13.37 2.79 -8.17
CA PHE A 108 13.39 1.40 -8.63
C PHE A 108 12.35 0.48 -7.95
N ALA A 109 11.47 1.04 -7.13
CA ALA A 109 10.32 0.31 -6.60
C ALA A 109 9.24 0.14 -7.67
N LEU A 110 8.72 -1.08 -7.82
CA LEU A 110 7.72 -1.42 -8.84
C LEU A 110 6.48 -0.52 -8.76
N MET A 111 6.01 -0.21 -7.54
CA MET A 111 4.88 0.69 -7.30
C MET A 111 5.10 2.13 -7.81
N LYS A 112 6.37 2.57 -7.93
CA LYS A 112 6.73 3.89 -8.44
C LYS A 112 7.26 3.84 -9.88
N ALA A 113 7.22 2.70 -10.55
CA ALA A 113 7.65 2.56 -11.94
C ALA A 113 6.76 3.38 -12.90
N ILE A 114 7.27 3.71 -14.08
CA ILE A 114 6.50 4.38 -15.14
C ILE A 114 6.06 3.34 -16.19
N PRO A 115 4.74 3.21 -16.46
CA PRO A 115 4.26 2.32 -17.51
C PRO A 115 4.53 2.95 -18.88
N LEU A 116 5.27 2.24 -19.73
CA LEU A 116 5.49 2.62 -21.13
C LEU A 116 4.72 1.65 -22.03
N ILE A 117 3.93 2.21 -22.95
CA ILE A 117 3.12 1.47 -23.92
C ILE A 117 3.81 1.63 -25.29
N VAL A 118 4.41 0.54 -25.75
CA VAL A 118 5.49 0.55 -26.75
C VAL A 118 5.46 -0.76 -27.55
N LYS A 119 5.80 -0.71 -28.84
CA LYS A 119 5.92 -1.93 -29.65
C LYS A 119 7.20 -2.67 -29.27
N LYS A 120 7.14 -4.01 -29.16
CA LYS A 120 8.35 -4.84 -28.95
C LYS A 120 9.41 -4.64 -30.06
N THR A 121 8.98 -4.29 -31.27
CA THR A 121 9.86 -4.03 -32.43
C THR A 121 10.66 -2.73 -32.34
N ASP A 122 10.33 -1.82 -31.42
CA ASP A 122 10.92 -0.48 -31.36
C ASP A 122 12.00 -0.39 -30.25
N ILE A 123 12.35 -1.52 -29.62
CA ILE A 123 13.23 -1.63 -28.45
C ILE A 123 14.21 -2.81 -28.64
N LYS A 124 15.50 -2.59 -28.36
CA LYS A 124 16.52 -3.62 -28.50
C LYS A 124 16.28 -4.79 -27.53
N GLU A 125 16.33 -6.04 -28.00
CA GLU A 125 15.97 -7.20 -27.15
C GLU A 125 16.88 -7.39 -25.92
N LYS A 126 18.09 -6.82 -25.92
CA LYS A 126 19.01 -6.83 -24.78
C LYS A 126 18.78 -5.69 -23.77
N SER A 127 17.94 -4.69 -24.09
CA SER A 127 17.75 -3.48 -23.28
C SER A 127 16.59 -3.58 -22.28
N TYR A 128 16.09 -4.78 -21.98
CA TYR A 128 15.11 -5.04 -20.94
C TYR A 128 15.24 -6.47 -20.39
N LYS A 129 14.70 -6.71 -19.19
CA LYS A 129 14.55 -8.05 -18.60
C LYS A 129 13.09 -8.44 -18.48
N LYS A 130 12.75 -9.65 -18.90
CA LYS A 130 11.38 -10.22 -18.78
C LYS A 130 11.02 -10.49 -17.31
N ASN A 131 11.97 -11.04 -16.56
CA ASN A 131 11.77 -11.41 -15.15
C ASN A 131 12.55 -10.42 -14.26
N TYR A 132 11.85 -9.54 -13.55
CA TYR A 132 12.39 -8.70 -12.48
C TYR A 132 11.58 -8.96 -11.22
N ILE A 133 12.25 -9.41 -10.15
CA ILE A 133 11.65 -9.59 -8.83
C ILE A 133 12.10 -8.41 -7.97
N PRO A 134 11.20 -7.49 -7.58
CA PRO A 134 11.53 -6.38 -6.69
C PRO A 134 12.08 -6.90 -5.36
N GLY A 135 13.19 -6.32 -4.89
CA GLY A 135 13.88 -6.76 -3.67
C GLY A 135 14.71 -8.06 -3.83
N GLY A 136 14.52 -8.82 -4.91
CA GLY A 136 15.27 -10.06 -5.18
C GLY A 136 16.40 -9.93 -6.22
N ASN A 137 16.59 -8.75 -6.81
CA ASN A 137 17.64 -8.47 -7.80
C ASN A 137 18.31 -7.12 -7.49
N PRO A 138 19.64 -6.98 -7.70
CA PRO A 138 20.32 -5.69 -7.69
C PRO A 138 19.74 -4.74 -8.74
N VAL A 139 19.71 -3.44 -8.44
CA VAL A 139 19.24 -2.38 -9.35
C VAL A 139 20.08 -2.33 -10.63
N GLU A 140 21.38 -2.54 -10.44
CA GLU A 140 22.43 -2.57 -11.45
C GLU A 140 22.16 -3.65 -12.50
N ALA A 141 21.47 -4.73 -12.10
CA ALA A 141 21.15 -5.86 -12.95
C ALA A 141 20.01 -5.56 -13.95
N LEU A 142 19.30 -4.42 -13.85
CA LEU A 142 18.39 -3.96 -14.91
C LEU A 142 19.18 -3.20 -15.99
N PRO A 143 19.04 -3.53 -17.28
CA PRO A 143 19.65 -2.75 -18.35
C PRO A 143 19.00 -1.36 -18.48
N MET A 144 19.73 -0.42 -19.05
CA MET A 144 19.14 0.80 -19.62
C MET A 144 18.32 0.45 -20.85
N LEU A 145 17.21 1.16 -21.05
CA LEU A 145 16.35 1.04 -22.22
C LEU A 145 17.02 1.70 -23.44
N GLU A 146 17.09 0.97 -24.56
CA GLU A 146 17.57 1.46 -25.84
C GLU A 146 16.54 1.21 -26.94
N LEU A 147 16.32 2.21 -27.77
CA LEU A 147 15.41 2.13 -28.91
C LEU A 147 16.16 1.63 -30.14
N GLU A 148 15.45 0.92 -31.02
CA GLU A 148 15.99 0.54 -32.32
C GLU A 148 16.12 1.76 -33.24
N ASP A 149 17.11 1.75 -34.13
CA ASP A 149 17.49 2.91 -34.96
C ASP A 149 16.34 3.42 -35.85
N HIS A 150 15.38 2.56 -36.21
CA HIS A 150 14.20 2.97 -36.97
C HIS A 150 13.16 3.73 -36.14
N ALA A 151 13.18 3.62 -34.81
CA ALA A 151 12.25 4.25 -33.88
C ALA A 151 12.77 5.61 -33.37
N ILE A 152 14.10 5.76 -33.21
CA ILE A 152 14.77 6.99 -32.77
C ILE A 152 14.28 8.19 -33.60
N GLY A 153 13.88 9.26 -32.91
CA GLY A 153 13.42 10.53 -33.51
C GLY A 153 12.06 10.49 -34.24
N LYS A 154 11.57 9.31 -34.66
CA LYS A 154 10.34 9.17 -35.46
C LYS A 154 9.09 8.91 -34.63
N LYS A 155 9.24 8.32 -33.44
CA LYS A 155 8.13 8.06 -32.50
C LYS A 155 8.52 8.51 -31.11
N LYS A 156 7.59 9.12 -30.38
CA LYS A 156 7.72 9.34 -28.94
C LYS A 156 7.24 8.10 -28.17
N LEU A 157 7.98 7.71 -27.14
CA LEU A 157 7.61 6.65 -26.20
C LEU A 157 6.36 7.07 -25.43
N VAL A 158 5.28 6.29 -25.56
CA VAL A 158 4.00 6.70 -24.96
C VAL A 158 3.95 6.22 -23.51
N ALA A 159 4.13 7.17 -22.60
CA ALA A 159 4.02 6.92 -21.17
C ALA A 159 2.55 6.95 -20.75
N GLY A 160 2.09 5.92 -20.03
CA GLY A 160 0.75 5.91 -19.44
C GLY A 160 0.62 7.01 -18.38
N GLY A 161 1.57 7.07 -17.44
CA GLY A 161 1.56 8.04 -16.34
C GLY A 161 2.94 8.63 -16.05
N GLY A 162 3.09 9.28 -14.90
CA GLY A 162 4.38 9.77 -14.41
C GLY A 162 4.83 11.17 -14.84
N GLN A 163 4.00 11.96 -15.53
CA GLN A 163 4.37 13.32 -15.96
C GLN A 163 4.84 14.21 -14.78
N HIS A 164 4.10 14.24 -13.67
CA HIS A 164 4.52 14.99 -12.46
C HIS A 164 5.82 14.43 -11.84
N ARG A 165 6.10 13.12 -12.00
CA ARG A 165 7.35 12.48 -11.54
C ARG A 165 8.54 12.93 -12.38
N LEU A 166 8.42 12.96 -13.71
CA LEU A 166 9.42 13.51 -14.63
C LEU A 166 9.84 14.93 -14.20
N HIS A 167 8.88 15.85 -14.06
CA HIS A 167 9.17 17.22 -13.68
C HIS A 167 9.76 17.36 -12.27
N ALA A 168 9.32 16.53 -11.32
CA ALA A 168 9.90 16.53 -9.97
C ALA A 168 11.34 16.00 -9.96
N VAL A 169 11.66 14.97 -10.75
CA VAL A 169 13.03 14.46 -10.90
C VAL A 169 13.92 15.49 -11.60
N GLU A 170 13.40 16.22 -12.59
CA GLU A 170 14.11 17.31 -13.25
C GLU A 170 14.44 18.48 -12.29
N GLU A 171 13.47 18.95 -11.49
CA GLU A 171 13.71 19.98 -10.48
C GLU A 171 14.67 19.51 -9.38
N TRP A 172 14.46 18.31 -8.85
CA TRP A 172 15.30 17.72 -7.80
C TRP A 172 16.74 17.49 -8.25
N THR A 173 16.95 16.94 -9.46
CA THR A 173 18.31 16.76 -10.03
C THR A 173 19.04 18.09 -10.16
N LYS A 174 18.36 19.16 -10.61
CA LYS A 174 18.93 20.52 -10.68
C LYS A 174 19.26 21.09 -9.29
N MET A 175 18.49 20.76 -8.25
CA MET A 175 18.81 21.12 -6.86
C MET A 175 20.06 20.38 -6.36
N LEU A 176 20.17 19.07 -6.61
CA LEU A 176 21.33 18.28 -6.22
C LEU A 176 22.62 18.75 -6.93
N GLN A 177 22.55 19.03 -8.24
CA GLN A 177 23.67 19.57 -9.02
C GLN A 177 24.16 20.92 -8.48
N ARG A 178 23.25 21.80 -8.05
CA ARG A 178 23.60 23.07 -7.40
C ARG A 178 24.29 22.83 -6.06
N LYS A 179 23.70 22.02 -5.17
CA LYS A 179 24.32 21.68 -3.87
C LYS A 179 25.73 21.10 -4.06
N HIS A 180 25.92 20.21 -5.03
CA HIS A 180 27.24 19.63 -5.34
C HIS A 180 28.23 20.70 -5.81
N THR A 181 27.83 21.54 -6.76
CA THR A 181 28.64 22.67 -7.27
C THR A 181 29.08 23.61 -6.14
N ASP A 182 28.16 23.94 -5.22
CA ASP A 182 28.43 24.87 -4.12
C ASP A 182 29.30 24.24 -3.02
N MET A 183 29.11 22.95 -2.70
CA MET A 183 30.02 22.21 -1.81
C MET A 183 31.43 22.02 -2.41
N MET A 184 31.54 21.87 -3.73
CA MET A 184 32.83 21.82 -4.42
C MET A 184 33.52 23.19 -4.47
N ARG A 185 32.76 24.28 -4.58
CA ARG A 185 33.28 25.66 -4.44
C ARG A 185 33.81 25.92 -3.03
N GLN A 186 33.08 25.51 -1.99
CA GLN A 186 33.51 25.61 -0.59
C GLN A 186 34.83 24.86 -0.37
N ARG A 187 34.91 23.61 -0.82
CA ARG A 187 36.15 22.81 -0.78
C ARG A 187 37.30 23.50 -1.52
N THR A 188 37.08 23.97 -2.75
CA THR A 188 38.11 24.66 -3.57
C THR A 188 38.52 26.02 -2.99
N HIS A 189 37.73 26.59 -2.06
CA HIS A 189 38.11 27.78 -1.29
C HIS A 189 39.02 27.41 -0.12
N LEU A 190 38.64 26.39 0.67
CA LEU A 190 39.46 25.84 1.78
C LEU A 190 40.81 25.34 1.28
N GLU A 191 40.85 24.63 0.13
CA GLU A 191 42.08 24.17 -0.54
C GLU A 191 42.99 25.31 -1.05
N LYS A 192 42.59 26.57 -0.89
CA LYS A 192 43.34 27.77 -1.30
C LYS A 192 43.58 28.78 -0.18
N GLN A 193 43.11 28.52 1.03
CA GLN A 193 43.50 29.31 2.19
C GLN A 193 44.85 28.81 2.72
N ASP A 194 45.64 29.73 3.29
CA ASP A 194 46.89 29.35 3.93
C ASP A 194 46.62 28.52 5.21
N SER A 195 47.57 27.65 5.56
CA SER A 195 47.43 26.74 6.70
C SER A 195 47.43 27.44 8.07
N GLU A 196 47.70 28.75 8.10
CA GLU A 196 47.61 29.58 9.32
C GLU A 196 46.23 30.24 9.48
N GLU A 197 45.47 30.44 8.39
CA GLU A 197 44.07 30.92 8.45
C GLU A 197 43.06 29.79 8.64
N THR A 198 43.38 28.58 8.15
CA THR A 198 42.45 27.44 8.13
C THR A 198 42.41 26.75 9.50
N SER A 199 41.27 26.81 10.21
CA SER A 199 41.20 26.22 11.54
C SER A 199 41.11 24.69 11.49
N LYS A 200 41.64 24.04 12.54
CA LYS A 200 41.51 22.59 12.77
C LYS A 200 40.06 22.14 12.93
N THR A 201 39.15 23.04 13.33
CA THR A 201 37.70 22.80 13.33
C THR A 201 37.17 22.58 11.92
N ASP A 202 37.60 23.40 10.99
CA ASP A 202 37.04 23.51 9.64
C ASP A 202 37.53 22.32 8.81
N ILE A 203 38.80 21.93 8.99
CA ILE A 203 39.38 20.68 8.46
C ILE A 203 38.65 19.45 9.03
N ALA A 204 38.21 19.48 10.29
CA ALA A 204 37.46 18.37 10.89
C ALA A 204 36.02 18.30 10.34
N GLU A 205 35.31 19.42 10.23
CA GLU A 205 33.96 19.48 9.64
C GLU A 205 33.96 19.10 8.16
N GLU A 206 34.95 19.55 7.39
CA GLU A 206 35.13 19.20 5.99
C GLU A 206 35.33 17.69 5.79
N ASN A 207 36.10 17.03 6.67
CA ASN A 207 36.35 15.58 6.58
C ASN A 207 35.24 14.71 7.18
N GLN A 208 34.58 15.14 8.27
CA GLN A 208 33.56 14.35 8.97
C GLN A 208 32.14 14.60 8.46
N THR A 209 31.84 15.82 8.00
CA THR A 209 30.48 16.24 7.63
C THR A 209 30.35 16.46 6.12
N HIS A 210 31.18 17.32 5.52
CA HIS A 210 31.01 17.68 4.11
C HIS A 210 31.43 16.59 3.14
N LYS A 211 32.55 15.89 3.41
CA LYS A 211 33.01 14.81 2.54
C LYS A 211 31.97 13.67 2.42
N PRO A 212 31.48 13.01 3.49
CA PRO A 212 30.45 11.97 3.34
C PRO A 212 29.16 12.48 2.68
N GLN A 213 28.79 13.75 2.91
CA GLN A 213 27.65 14.36 2.22
C GLN A 213 27.89 14.57 0.71
N ARG A 214 29.11 14.90 0.27
CA ARG A 214 29.45 14.95 -1.16
C ARG A 214 29.50 13.56 -1.77
N ASP A 215 30.14 12.60 -1.10
CA ASP A 215 30.27 11.23 -1.59
C ASP A 215 28.87 10.63 -1.85
N THR A 216 27.95 10.74 -0.88
CA THR A 216 26.51 10.37 -1.01
C THR A 216 25.79 11.13 -2.14
N LEU A 217 26.13 12.41 -2.34
CA LEU A 217 25.51 13.26 -3.35
C LEU A 217 26.00 12.91 -4.76
N GLU A 218 27.27 12.52 -4.91
CA GLU A 218 27.87 12.03 -6.15
C GLU A 218 27.29 10.68 -6.56
N GLU A 219 27.12 9.73 -5.63
CA GLU A 219 26.40 8.48 -5.87
C GLU A 219 24.95 8.74 -6.35
N THR A 220 24.25 9.65 -5.67
CA THR A 220 22.87 10.04 -6.02
C THR A 220 22.78 10.71 -7.40
N LEU A 221 23.80 11.50 -7.77
CA LEU A 221 23.92 12.17 -9.07
C LEU A 221 24.39 11.24 -10.19
N ALA A 222 25.16 10.19 -9.90
CA ALA A 222 25.53 9.15 -10.85
C ALA A 222 24.31 8.32 -11.30
N LEU A 223 23.36 8.10 -10.40
CA LEU A 223 22.03 7.59 -10.74
C LEU A 223 21.19 8.61 -11.54
N GLY A 224 21.48 9.91 -11.42
CA GLY A 224 20.92 10.97 -12.27
C GLY A 224 19.39 10.92 -12.38
N GLY A 225 18.87 11.01 -13.61
CA GLY A 225 17.45 10.85 -13.92
C GLY A 225 16.95 9.41 -14.06
N GLN A 226 17.76 8.39 -13.71
CA GLN A 226 17.38 6.99 -13.88
C GLN A 226 16.16 6.62 -13.06
N TRP A 227 15.24 5.87 -13.67
CA TRP A 227 13.98 5.43 -13.10
C TRP A 227 13.54 4.07 -13.69
N LEU A 228 12.82 3.25 -12.92
CA LEU A 228 12.27 1.98 -13.40
C LEU A 228 11.07 2.20 -14.35
N VAL A 229 11.10 1.51 -15.49
CA VAL A 229 9.97 1.43 -16.43
C VAL A 229 9.47 -0.01 -16.57
N ILE A 230 8.15 -0.13 -16.76
CA ILE A 230 7.48 -1.38 -17.12
C ILE A 230 7.06 -1.25 -18.58
N LEU A 231 7.44 -2.21 -19.42
CA LEU A 231 7.20 -2.21 -20.85
C LEU A 231 5.98 -3.07 -21.17
N TYR A 232 4.94 -2.43 -21.71
CA TYR A 232 3.67 -3.05 -22.09
C TYR A 232 3.52 -3.09 -23.62
N ASP A 233 3.14 -4.24 -24.19
CA ASP A 233 3.09 -4.45 -25.64
C ASP A 233 1.95 -3.65 -26.31
N GLY A 234 2.32 -2.51 -26.89
CA GLY A 234 1.41 -1.52 -27.46
C GLY A 234 0.60 -2.02 -28.65
N ASP A 235 1.00 -3.10 -29.32
CA ASP A 235 0.33 -3.55 -30.55
C ASP A 235 -1.07 -4.16 -30.34
N LYS A 236 -1.47 -4.41 -29.09
CA LYS A 236 -2.76 -5.06 -28.77
C LYS A 236 -3.46 -4.49 -27.53
N ILE A 237 -3.02 -3.36 -26.97
CA ILE A 237 -3.54 -2.88 -25.67
C ILE A 237 -4.93 -2.23 -25.80
N PRO A 238 -5.95 -2.72 -25.07
CA PRO A 238 -7.28 -2.09 -25.03
C PRO A 238 -7.25 -0.70 -24.40
N LYS A 239 -8.17 0.18 -24.83
CA LYS A 239 -8.23 1.58 -24.34
C LYS A 239 -8.56 1.66 -22.84
N ASP A 240 -9.36 0.73 -22.32
CA ASP A 240 -9.65 0.54 -20.88
C ASP A 240 -8.37 0.23 -20.09
N VAL A 241 -7.54 -0.70 -20.58
CA VAL A 241 -6.27 -1.07 -19.94
C VAL A 241 -5.25 0.08 -20.00
N ALA A 242 -5.15 0.78 -21.13
CA ALA A 242 -4.29 1.95 -21.25
C ALA A 242 -4.75 3.12 -20.36
N LEU A 243 -6.07 3.35 -20.25
CA LEU A 243 -6.66 4.34 -19.34
C LEU A 243 -6.32 4.00 -17.89
N HIS A 244 -6.54 2.74 -17.46
CA HIS A 244 -6.18 2.24 -16.14
C HIS A 244 -4.69 2.47 -15.81
N LEU A 245 -3.78 2.05 -16.70
CA LEU A 245 -2.34 2.32 -16.58
C LEU A 245 -2.00 3.83 -16.52
N SER A 246 -2.83 4.68 -17.11
CA SER A 246 -2.63 6.13 -17.15
C SER A 246 -3.25 6.91 -15.99
N GLN A 247 -4.15 6.31 -15.20
CA GLN A 247 -4.78 6.96 -14.04
C GLN A 247 -3.75 7.34 -12.96
N ASN A 248 -2.50 6.89 -13.08
CA ASN A 248 -1.37 7.20 -12.19
C ASN A 248 -1.61 6.73 -10.74
N GLU A 249 -2.62 5.86 -10.56
CA GLU A 249 -3.01 5.24 -9.31
C GLU A 249 -2.16 3.99 -9.06
N SER A 250 -0.93 4.24 -8.61
CA SER A 250 -0.17 3.27 -7.80
C SER A 250 -0.87 2.90 -6.48
N GLU A 251 -2.06 3.47 -6.24
CA GLU A 251 -3.03 3.11 -5.21
C GLU A 251 -4.17 2.23 -5.79
N HIS A 252 -3.83 1.04 -6.28
CA HIS A 252 -4.09 -0.10 -5.41
C HIS A 252 -2.79 -0.39 -4.66
N VAL A 253 -2.59 0.34 -3.56
CA VAL A 253 -1.93 -0.27 -2.42
C VAL A 253 -2.84 -1.45 -2.09
N TYR A 254 -2.29 -2.64 -1.98
CA TYR A 254 -2.91 -3.73 -1.24
C TYR A 254 -2.98 -3.24 0.21
N ARG A 255 -3.97 -2.39 0.49
CA ARG A 255 -4.22 -1.78 1.79
C ARG A 255 -4.78 -2.91 2.62
N GLN A 256 -3.89 -3.75 3.14
CA GLN A 256 -4.18 -4.93 3.96
C GLN A 256 -5.49 -4.67 4.68
N THR A 257 -6.53 -5.44 4.38
CA THR A 257 -7.82 -5.32 5.07
C THR A 257 -7.59 -5.44 6.58
N ALA A 258 -8.53 -5.01 7.42
CA ALA A 258 -8.31 -5.08 8.87
C ALA A 258 -8.02 -6.53 9.31
N GLU A 259 -8.65 -7.46 8.61
CA GLU A 259 -8.47 -8.90 8.55
C GLU A 259 -7.02 -9.30 8.17
N GLU A 260 -6.51 -8.86 7.01
CA GLU A 260 -5.15 -9.17 6.55
C GLU A 260 -4.06 -8.53 7.44
N GLY A 261 -4.33 -7.35 7.98
CA GLY A 261 -3.43 -6.62 8.87
C GLY A 261 -3.23 -7.32 10.21
N ILE A 262 -4.31 -7.82 10.85
CA ILE A 262 -4.18 -8.56 12.10
C ILE A 262 -3.54 -9.94 11.89
N MET A 263 -3.86 -10.63 10.77
CA MET A 263 -3.20 -11.89 10.41
C MET A 263 -1.70 -11.69 10.14
N HIS A 264 -1.31 -10.57 9.52
CA HIS A 264 0.09 -10.22 9.30
C HIS A 264 0.82 -9.92 10.62
N MET A 265 0.19 -9.18 11.54
CA MET A 265 0.74 -8.88 12.86
C MET A 265 0.95 -10.14 13.71
N PHE A 266 -0.07 -11.00 13.80
CA PHE A 266 0.00 -12.30 14.47
C PHE A 266 1.16 -13.16 13.91
N ARG A 267 1.23 -13.31 12.59
CA ARG A 267 2.30 -14.09 11.92
C ARG A 267 3.68 -13.54 12.17
N THR A 268 3.84 -12.22 12.11
CA THR A 268 5.14 -11.56 12.34
C THR A 268 5.62 -11.76 13.77
N MET A 269 4.72 -11.67 14.75
CA MET A 269 5.05 -11.99 16.14
C MET A 269 5.38 -13.47 16.35
N LYS A 270 4.53 -14.40 15.87
CA LYS A 270 4.73 -15.85 16.00
C LYS A 270 6.06 -16.29 15.36
N ALA A 271 6.39 -15.79 14.17
CA ALA A 271 7.68 -16.03 13.52
C ALA A 271 8.89 -15.42 14.26
N SER A 272 8.67 -14.39 15.09
CA SER A 272 9.68 -13.78 15.96
C SER A 272 9.78 -14.47 17.34
N GLY A 273 9.07 -15.59 17.56
CA GLY A 273 9.00 -16.27 18.85
C GLY A 273 8.21 -15.52 19.95
N LYS A 274 7.52 -14.43 19.59
CA LYS A 274 6.69 -13.64 20.50
C LYS A 274 5.33 -14.28 20.72
N THR A 275 4.77 -14.08 21.91
CA THR A 275 3.46 -14.60 22.35
C THR A 275 2.45 -13.45 22.57
N TYR A 276 1.23 -13.81 22.98
CA TYR A 276 0.21 -12.85 23.44
C TYR A 276 0.65 -11.94 24.60
N ARG A 277 1.75 -12.27 25.31
CA ARG A 277 2.32 -11.45 26.38
C ARG A 277 3.27 -10.36 25.88
N ASP A 278 3.75 -10.50 24.64
CA ASP A 278 4.85 -9.72 24.06
C ASP A 278 4.36 -8.77 22.94
N VAL A 279 3.05 -8.44 22.98
CA VAL A 279 2.32 -7.71 21.94
C VAL A 279 2.64 -6.22 22.00
N GLU A 280 3.22 -5.73 20.90
CA GLU A 280 3.55 -4.34 20.65
C GLU A 280 2.69 -3.81 19.49
N GLU A 281 2.44 -2.50 19.43
CA GLU A 281 1.77 -1.88 18.27
C GLU A 281 2.74 -1.82 17.07
N ILE A 282 2.43 -2.53 15.99
CA ILE A 282 3.22 -2.48 14.75
C ILE A 282 2.77 -1.29 13.89
N GLU A 283 3.70 -0.37 13.60
CA GLU A 283 3.44 0.75 12.70
C GLU A 283 3.13 0.30 11.25
N GLY A 284 2.27 1.05 10.56
CA GLY A 284 1.93 0.80 9.15
C GLY A 284 0.78 -0.18 8.91
N VAL A 285 0.31 -0.91 9.93
CA VAL A 285 -0.84 -1.83 9.82
C VAL A 285 -2.16 -1.04 9.68
N ARG A 286 -3.05 -1.48 8.78
CA ARG A 286 -4.35 -0.82 8.54
C ARG A 286 -5.34 -1.08 9.68
N GLY A 287 -6.12 -0.06 10.03
CA GLY A 287 -7.21 -0.15 11.00
C GLY A 287 -6.93 0.70 12.22
N ASN A 288 -6.90 0.09 13.39
CA ASN A 288 -6.52 0.73 14.64
C ASN A 288 -5.50 -0.21 15.32
N PRO A 289 -4.17 0.04 15.17
CA PRO A 289 -3.13 -0.87 15.64
C PRO A 289 -3.25 -1.21 17.12
N ARG A 290 -3.47 -0.21 17.97
CA ARG A 290 -3.82 -0.36 19.38
C ARG A 290 -4.94 -1.37 19.63
N LYS A 291 -6.06 -1.29 18.90
CA LYS A 291 -7.16 -2.25 19.03
C LYS A 291 -6.81 -3.66 18.56
N TRP A 292 -5.89 -3.80 17.62
CA TRP A 292 -5.36 -5.11 17.24
C TRP A 292 -4.38 -5.65 18.29
N ALA A 293 -3.62 -4.78 18.96
CA ALA A 293 -2.76 -5.15 20.07
C ALA A 293 -3.57 -5.56 21.32
N GLU A 294 -4.56 -4.75 21.72
CA GLU A 294 -5.51 -5.05 22.80
C GLU A 294 -6.23 -6.41 22.59
N LEU A 295 -6.47 -6.79 21.33
CA LEU A 295 -7.11 -8.04 20.93
C LEU A 295 -6.13 -9.24 20.86
N LEU A 296 -4.93 -9.09 20.27
CA LEU A 296 -3.92 -10.16 20.28
C LEU A 296 -3.29 -10.39 21.66
N ALA A 297 -3.41 -9.43 22.60
CA ALA A 297 -2.99 -9.60 23.99
C ALA A 297 -3.90 -10.56 24.80
N GLN A 298 -5.00 -11.02 24.21
CA GLN A 298 -5.88 -12.03 24.82
C GLN A 298 -5.40 -13.44 24.43
N ASP A 299 -5.22 -14.33 25.41
CA ASP A 299 -4.78 -15.71 25.19
C ASP A 299 -5.76 -16.53 24.33
N TYR A 300 -7.07 -16.45 24.62
CA TYR A 300 -8.11 -17.12 23.83
C TYR A 300 -8.21 -16.62 22.38
N VAL A 301 -7.87 -15.35 22.13
CA VAL A 301 -7.77 -14.81 20.75
C VAL A 301 -6.53 -15.34 20.06
N TRP A 302 -5.39 -15.37 20.75
CA TRP A 302 -4.15 -15.90 20.21
C TRP A 302 -4.30 -17.37 19.81
N GLU A 303 -4.92 -18.20 20.65
CA GLU A 303 -5.23 -19.59 20.35
C GLU A 303 -6.19 -19.73 19.15
N PHE A 304 -7.22 -18.88 19.06
CA PHE A 304 -8.11 -18.84 17.90
C PHE A 304 -7.37 -18.49 16.60
N MET A 305 -6.46 -17.51 16.64
CA MET A 305 -5.65 -17.09 15.49
C MET A 305 -4.64 -18.17 15.06
N ASP A 306 -4.08 -18.90 16.02
CA ASP A 306 -3.14 -20.01 15.77
C ASP A 306 -3.78 -21.17 15.02
N ARG A 307 -4.96 -21.59 15.48
CA ARG A 307 -5.79 -22.64 14.87
C ARG A 307 -6.30 -22.25 13.48
N THR A 308 -6.82 -21.03 13.35
CA THR A 308 -7.35 -20.52 12.08
C THR A 308 -6.28 -20.07 11.08
N GLU A 309 -4.99 -20.06 11.47
CA GLU A 309 -3.89 -19.71 10.56
C GLU A 309 -3.86 -20.59 9.30
N SER A 310 -4.15 -21.89 9.47
CA SER A 310 -4.22 -22.90 8.40
C SER A 310 -5.32 -22.59 7.38
N MET A 311 -6.44 -22.02 7.83
CA MET A 311 -7.59 -21.63 7.01
C MET A 311 -7.43 -20.25 6.35
N GLY A 312 -6.50 -19.44 6.84
CA GLY A 312 -6.15 -18.13 6.27
C GLY A 312 -7.33 -17.16 6.18
N ILE A 313 -7.35 -16.34 5.12
CA ILE A 313 -8.35 -15.27 4.95
C ILE A 313 -9.79 -15.78 4.75
N HIS A 314 -10.00 -17.07 4.47
CA HIS A 314 -11.33 -17.63 4.20
C HIS A 314 -12.25 -17.63 5.43
N MET A 315 -11.69 -17.58 6.65
CA MET A 315 -12.47 -17.37 7.88
C MET A 315 -13.11 -15.98 7.95
N PHE A 316 -12.54 -15.00 7.24
CA PHE A 316 -12.98 -13.61 7.24
C PHE A 316 -13.67 -13.19 5.92
N ASP A 317 -14.12 -14.13 5.08
CA ASP A 317 -14.96 -13.79 3.91
C ASP A 317 -16.24 -13.08 4.38
N GLY A 318 -16.26 -11.77 4.15
CA GLY A 318 -17.27 -10.83 4.63
C GLY A 318 -18.67 -11.08 4.08
N ARG A 319 -18.84 -11.98 3.10
CA ARG A 319 -20.14 -12.39 2.58
C ARG A 319 -20.86 -13.44 3.44
N ARG A 320 -20.15 -14.24 4.26
CA ARG A 320 -20.76 -15.37 4.99
C ARG A 320 -20.34 -15.58 6.44
N ASN A 321 -19.05 -15.43 6.76
CA ASN A 321 -18.51 -15.99 8.00
C ASN A 321 -18.45 -14.96 9.14
N MET A 322 -17.40 -14.12 9.18
CA MET A 322 -17.19 -13.18 10.28
C MET A 322 -16.73 -11.81 9.79
N LYS A 323 -17.49 -10.76 10.10
CA LYS A 323 -17.18 -9.38 9.72
C LYS A 323 -16.26 -8.73 10.74
N MET A 324 -15.09 -8.23 10.33
CA MET A 324 -14.07 -7.67 11.22
C MET A 324 -14.53 -6.48 12.06
N GLN A 325 -15.46 -5.67 11.53
CA GLN A 325 -16.13 -4.60 12.28
C GLN A 325 -16.88 -5.10 13.53
N ARG A 326 -17.32 -6.37 13.53
CA ARG A 326 -17.95 -7.03 14.68
C ARG A 326 -16.95 -7.88 15.47
N PHE A 327 -15.97 -8.50 14.81
CA PHE A 327 -14.96 -9.38 15.44
C PHE A 327 -14.40 -8.82 16.75
N HIS A 328 -13.91 -7.57 16.75
CA HIS A 328 -13.42 -6.93 17.98
C HIS A 328 -14.49 -6.85 19.09
N GLY A 329 -15.73 -6.50 18.78
CA GLY A 329 -16.81 -6.44 19.77
C GLY A 329 -17.30 -7.81 20.23
N THR A 330 -17.13 -8.84 19.40
CA THR A 330 -17.46 -10.24 19.71
C THR A 330 -16.38 -10.88 20.59
N MET A 331 -15.10 -10.73 20.23
CA MET A 331 -13.96 -11.31 20.96
C MET A 331 -13.73 -10.63 22.30
N MET A 332 -13.78 -9.29 22.36
CA MET A 332 -13.70 -8.53 23.62
C MET A 332 -15.02 -8.52 24.41
N GLY A 333 -16.05 -9.21 23.90
CA GLY A 333 -17.35 -9.35 24.56
C GLY A 333 -17.40 -10.59 25.48
N PRO A 334 -18.43 -10.71 26.34
CA PRO A 334 -18.54 -11.80 27.32
C PRO A 334 -18.71 -13.21 26.71
N LEU A 335 -18.84 -13.31 25.37
CA LEU A 335 -18.95 -14.57 24.63
C LEU A 335 -17.69 -14.91 23.81
N GLY A 336 -16.66 -14.04 23.80
CA GLY A 336 -15.48 -14.20 22.96
C GLY A 336 -14.72 -15.50 23.20
N GLY A 337 -14.36 -15.78 24.45
CA GLY A 337 -13.71 -17.05 24.83
C GLY A 337 -14.57 -18.28 24.54
N ILE A 338 -15.90 -18.18 24.65
CA ILE A 338 -16.84 -19.28 24.33
C ILE A 338 -16.83 -19.56 22.82
N LEU A 339 -16.79 -18.52 21.98
CA LEU A 339 -16.66 -18.66 20.53
C LEU A 339 -15.31 -19.29 20.15
N CYS A 340 -14.21 -18.84 20.78
CA CYS A 340 -12.87 -19.40 20.55
C CYS A 340 -12.81 -20.89 20.90
N TYR A 341 -13.29 -21.26 22.09
CA TYR A 341 -13.40 -22.67 22.50
C TYR A 341 -14.27 -23.48 21.54
N SER A 342 -15.40 -22.93 21.09
CA SER A 342 -16.29 -23.62 20.14
C SER A 342 -15.59 -23.90 18.81
N VAL A 343 -14.86 -22.93 18.26
CA VAL A 343 -14.08 -23.10 17.02
C VAL A 343 -12.93 -24.08 17.21
N ALA A 344 -12.23 -24.04 18.35
CA ALA A 344 -11.20 -25.01 18.72
C ALA A 344 -11.70 -26.47 18.79
N GLN A 345 -12.93 -26.68 19.27
CA GLN A 345 -13.56 -28.00 19.21
C GLN A 345 -13.98 -28.38 17.78
N MET A 346 -14.58 -27.45 17.01
CA MET A 346 -14.99 -27.73 15.62
C MET A 346 -13.79 -28.08 14.72
N GLU A 347 -12.68 -27.36 14.84
CA GLU A 347 -11.42 -27.66 14.14
C GLU A 347 -10.93 -29.07 14.51
N LYS A 348 -10.89 -29.41 15.80
CA LYS A 348 -10.48 -30.74 16.27
C LYS A 348 -11.35 -31.85 15.66
N TYR A 349 -12.67 -31.68 15.64
CA TYR A 349 -13.58 -32.66 15.01
C TYR A 349 -13.45 -32.68 13.48
N ALA A 350 -13.22 -31.54 12.82
CA ALA A 350 -12.97 -31.50 11.38
C ALA A 350 -11.68 -32.26 11.01
N CYS A 351 -10.59 -32.05 11.76
CA CYS A 351 -9.34 -32.79 11.61
C CYS A 351 -9.52 -34.30 11.87
N GLN A 352 -10.43 -34.71 12.75
CA GLN A 352 -10.79 -36.12 12.97
C GLN A 352 -11.65 -36.73 11.85
N CYS A 353 -12.41 -35.90 11.11
CA CYS A 353 -13.31 -36.36 10.04
C CYS A 353 -12.70 -36.27 8.63
N PHE A 354 -11.68 -35.41 8.41
CA PHE A 354 -11.24 -35.02 7.07
C PHE A 354 -9.72 -35.04 6.83
N ASN A 355 -8.90 -35.36 7.83
CA ASN A 355 -7.48 -35.67 7.58
C ASN A 355 -7.32 -37.16 7.28
N ASP A 356 -6.48 -37.49 6.30
CA ASP A 356 -5.95 -38.84 6.14
C ASP A 356 -5.03 -39.17 7.33
N VAL A 357 -5.60 -39.74 8.40
CA VAL A 357 -4.81 -40.35 9.47
C VAL A 357 -4.19 -41.64 8.90
N PRO A 358 -2.86 -41.79 8.88
CA PRO A 358 -2.22 -43.03 8.48
C PRO A 358 -2.33 -44.05 9.61
N ILE A 359 -3.49 -44.71 9.71
CA ILE A 359 -3.75 -45.76 10.69
C ILE A 359 -2.97 -47.02 10.25
N ASP A 360 -2.08 -47.55 11.09
CA ASP A 360 -1.42 -48.85 10.85
C ASP A 360 -2.51 -49.93 10.77
N GLU A 361 -2.30 -50.98 9.96
CA GLU A 361 -3.20 -52.15 9.91
C GLU A 361 -3.41 -52.74 11.32
N LYS A 362 -2.38 -52.65 12.19
CA LYS A 362 -2.44 -52.99 13.62
C LYS A 362 -3.34 -52.06 14.45
N ASP A 363 -3.38 -50.77 14.13
CA ASP A 363 -4.24 -49.81 14.83
C ASP A 363 -5.70 -49.96 14.38
N VAL A 364 -5.94 -50.31 13.10
CA VAL A 364 -7.25 -50.74 12.61
C VAL A 364 -7.73 -52.00 13.35
N ASP A 365 -6.89 -53.03 13.44
CA ASP A 365 -7.22 -54.27 14.16
C ASP A 365 -7.43 -54.00 15.66
N ALA A 366 -6.61 -53.16 16.30
CA ALA A 366 -6.79 -52.78 17.71
C ALA A 366 -8.11 -52.02 17.95
N LEU A 367 -8.52 -51.14 17.03
CA LEU A 367 -9.82 -50.45 17.08
C LEU A 367 -10.99 -51.42 16.83
N ILE A 368 -10.81 -52.40 15.95
CA ILE A 368 -11.80 -53.45 15.68
C ILE A 368 -11.96 -54.37 16.90
N GLU A 369 -10.86 -54.82 17.52
CA GLU A 369 -10.83 -55.53 18.81
C GLU A 369 -11.54 -54.72 19.91
N LEU A 370 -11.26 -53.41 20.03
CA LEU A 370 -11.93 -52.50 20.96
C LEU A 370 -13.45 -52.39 20.71
N SER A 371 -13.88 -52.40 19.44
CA SER A 371 -15.29 -52.34 19.07
C SER A 371 -16.05 -53.65 19.37
N ARG A 372 -15.37 -54.79 19.25
CA ARG A 372 -15.90 -56.14 19.51
C ARG A 372 -15.86 -56.48 21.01
N GLY A 373 -14.83 -56.04 21.71
CA GLY A 373 -14.56 -56.31 23.12
C GLY A 373 -14.96 -55.16 24.05
N MET A 374 -16.27 -54.89 24.20
CA MET A 374 -16.78 -53.92 25.17
C MET A 374 -16.46 -54.32 26.63
N ASN A 375 -15.27 -53.94 27.10
CA ASN A 375 -14.89 -54.02 28.51
C ASN A 375 -14.21 -52.70 28.90
N LYS A 376 -15.06 -51.70 29.26
CA LYS A 376 -14.76 -50.25 29.31
C LYS A 376 -13.41 -49.89 29.93
N ARG A 377 -12.99 -50.61 30.97
CA ARG A 377 -11.75 -50.35 31.72
C ARG A 377 -10.49 -50.34 30.85
N LYS A 378 -10.37 -51.24 29.87
CA LYS A 378 -9.22 -51.27 28.94
C LYS A 378 -9.22 -50.12 27.94
N ALA A 379 -10.40 -49.62 27.56
CA ALA A 379 -10.52 -48.48 26.64
C ALA A 379 -10.04 -47.17 27.30
N GLU A 380 -10.27 -47.00 28.60
CA GLU A 380 -9.77 -45.85 29.36
C GLU A 380 -8.25 -45.90 29.55
N GLU A 381 -7.67 -47.08 29.81
CA GLU A 381 -6.21 -47.26 29.92
C GLU A 381 -5.46 -47.05 28.58
N ALA A 382 -6.06 -47.43 27.44
CA ALA A 382 -5.48 -47.19 26.12
C ALA A 382 -5.56 -45.70 25.73
N ARG A 383 -6.68 -45.04 26.05
CA ARG A 383 -6.92 -43.60 25.80
C ARG A 383 -6.08 -42.65 26.67
N LEU A 384 -5.24 -43.19 27.56
CA LEU A 384 -4.23 -42.46 28.32
C LEU A 384 -2.80 -42.64 27.77
N LYS A 385 -2.64 -43.33 26.63
CA LYS A 385 -1.36 -43.58 25.95
C LYS A 385 -1.30 -43.08 24.50
N LEU A 386 -2.41 -42.54 24.01
CA LEU A 386 -2.58 -41.80 22.76
C LEU A 386 -3.03 -40.37 23.10
#